data_AF-A0A8R1E3Q4-F1
#
_entry.id   AF-A0A8R1E3Q4-F1
#
_cell.length_a   1.000
_cell.length_b   1.000
_cell.length_c   1.000
_cell.angle_alpha   90.00
_cell.angle_beta   90.00
_cell.angle_gamma   90.00
#
_symmetry.space_group_name_H-M   'P 1'
#
loop_
_entity.id
_entity.type
_entity.pdbx_description
1 polymer ?
#
loop_
_entity_poly.entity_id
_entity_poly.type
_entity_poly.pdbx_seq_one_letter_code
_entity_poly.pdbx_strand_id
1 'polypeptide(L)'
;TVDQELLDKLNAALGDAAAGDASSDDVEMDDLDDEAMDKMDERLAAAFKAMAPNAGKEKKRSAKSVEALKMKIADILLIAISSKELSDQVKVKLVVPLLKWAKLDSKTHDKVSQKALELVNIIVRMKSTEIAEKDALQLLKEVLAESQTTTNLLIIDAVARVVTFVLKISSTDGKTMSAAVRAEFQSLFENYLKNVEGKVPSNFVIQPIADLPALFVEQLGMLVNAGFDEENRIFKRTEILGATAMIFSKNVLQDATVKPAIVKKIGKSAATYFQKVVDSDKSELKPRLFGTVLQLVLKTTLALQNDEKHVTILRESLEDVIKKMSEAEVAIQLKKINPICHH
;
A
#
# COMPACT_ATOMS: atom_id res chain seq x y z
N THR A 1 -49.20 -23.95 -1.62
CA THR A 1 -50.33 -23.92 -2.57
C THR A 1 -49.83 -23.18 -3.79
N VAL A 2 -49.86 -23.81 -4.96
CA VAL A 2 -49.38 -23.16 -6.20
C VAL A 2 -50.33 -22.02 -6.52
N ASP A 3 -49.78 -20.84 -6.81
CA ASP A 3 -50.55 -19.65 -7.12
C ASP A 3 -51.20 -19.83 -8.49
N GLN A 4 -52.53 -19.83 -8.53
CA GLN A 4 -53.30 -20.09 -9.74
C GLN A 4 -53.07 -18.98 -10.79
N GLU A 5 -52.88 -17.74 -10.32
CA GLU A 5 -52.59 -16.60 -11.18
C GLU A 5 -51.18 -16.70 -11.82
N LEU A 6 -50.27 -17.40 -11.13
CA LEU A 6 -48.92 -17.70 -11.62
C LEU A 6 -48.97 -18.77 -12.72
N LEU A 7 -49.76 -19.83 -12.54
CA LEU A 7 -49.97 -20.86 -13.56
C LEU A 7 -50.63 -20.27 -14.82
N ASP A 8 -51.64 -19.43 -14.66
CA ASP A 8 -52.36 -18.85 -15.79
C ASP A 8 -51.47 -17.92 -16.64
N LYS A 9 -50.59 -17.13 -16.01
CA LYS A 9 -49.62 -16.26 -16.71
C LYS A 9 -48.49 -17.05 -17.36
N LEU A 10 -48.04 -18.14 -16.74
CA LEU A 10 -47.01 -19.01 -17.30
C LEU A 10 -47.55 -19.76 -18.53
N ASN A 11 -48.77 -20.32 -18.42
CA ASN A 11 -49.45 -21.00 -19.52
C ASN A 11 -49.74 -20.05 -20.68
N ALA A 12 -50.14 -18.80 -20.40
CA ALA A 12 -50.31 -17.78 -21.43
C ALA A 12 -48.99 -17.36 -22.10
N ALA A 13 -47.86 -17.41 -21.39
CA ALA A 13 -46.54 -17.09 -21.94
C ALA A 13 -45.95 -18.23 -22.79
N LEU A 14 -46.20 -19.48 -22.40
CA LEU A 14 -45.76 -20.69 -23.10
C LEU A 14 -46.57 -20.96 -24.38
N GLY A 15 -47.82 -20.49 -24.47
CA GLY A 15 -48.64 -20.63 -25.69
C GLY A 15 -48.89 -22.08 -26.09
N ASP A 16 -48.98 -22.38 -27.40
CA ASP A 16 -49.25 -23.73 -27.94
C ASP A 16 -48.21 -24.79 -27.51
N ALA A 17 -47.03 -24.39 -27.04
CA ALA A 17 -46.03 -25.33 -26.52
C ALA A 17 -46.45 -26.01 -25.21
N ALA A 18 -47.47 -25.50 -24.51
CA ALA A 18 -48.03 -26.11 -23.30
C ALA A 18 -49.18 -27.10 -23.60
N ALA A 19 -49.64 -27.21 -24.86
CA ALA A 19 -50.80 -28.01 -25.24
C ALA A 19 -50.44 -29.45 -25.70
N GLY A 20 -49.28 -29.97 -25.27
CA GLY A 20 -48.91 -31.37 -25.43
C GLY A 20 -49.57 -32.24 -24.35
N ASP A 21 -50.41 -33.18 -24.77
CA ASP A 21 -51.11 -34.13 -23.91
C ASP A 21 -50.12 -34.88 -23.00
N ALA A 22 -50.40 -34.92 -21.70
CA ALA A 22 -49.48 -35.38 -20.64
C ALA A 22 -49.30 -36.92 -20.59
N SER A 23 -49.16 -37.57 -21.76
CA SER A 23 -49.14 -39.02 -21.91
C SER A 23 -48.07 -39.54 -22.89
N SER A 24 -47.01 -38.78 -23.16
CA SER A 24 -45.84 -39.29 -23.88
C SER A 24 -44.58 -38.55 -23.45
N ASP A 25 -43.52 -39.32 -23.18
CA ASP A 25 -42.17 -38.85 -22.88
C ASP A 25 -41.65 -37.86 -23.93
N ASP A 26 -40.85 -36.90 -23.46
CA ASP A 26 -40.05 -35.90 -24.18
C ASP A 26 -40.78 -34.97 -25.17
N VAL A 27 -40.89 -33.70 -24.80
CA VAL A 27 -41.07 -32.60 -25.76
C VAL A 27 -39.78 -32.50 -26.56
N GLU A 28 -39.73 -33.08 -27.75
CA GLU A 28 -38.62 -32.93 -28.70
C GLU A 28 -38.48 -31.44 -29.06
N MET A 29 -37.50 -30.76 -28.48
CA MET A 29 -37.16 -29.36 -28.79
C MET A 29 -36.60 -29.16 -30.21
N ASP A 30 -36.40 -30.24 -30.98
CA ASP A 30 -35.81 -30.22 -32.33
C ASP A 30 -36.79 -29.71 -33.43
N ASP A 31 -38.07 -29.50 -33.11
CA ASP A 31 -39.09 -29.01 -34.05
C ASP A 31 -39.40 -27.50 -33.92
N LEU A 32 -38.69 -26.77 -33.05
CA LEU A 32 -38.83 -25.31 -32.90
C LEU A 32 -37.73 -24.58 -33.66
N ASP A 33 -38.11 -23.67 -34.57
CA ASP A 33 -37.14 -22.78 -35.19
C ASP A 33 -36.52 -21.82 -34.15
N ASP A 34 -35.27 -21.40 -34.37
CA ASP A 34 -34.52 -20.52 -33.45
C ASP A 34 -35.31 -19.23 -33.12
N GLU A 35 -36.12 -18.75 -34.07
CA GLU A 35 -36.92 -17.55 -33.95
C GLU A 35 -38.13 -17.75 -32.99
N ALA A 36 -38.73 -18.94 -32.96
CA ALA A 36 -39.75 -19.32 -31.98
C ALA A 36 -39.16 -19.52 -30.58
N MET A 37 -37.93 -20.05 -30.49
CA MET A 37 -37.21 -20.22 -29.23
C MET A 37 -36.88 -18.87 -28.58
N ASP A 38 -36.33 -17.93 -29.35
CA ASP A 38 -36.05 -16.57 -28.90
C ASP A 38 -37.33 -15.85 -28.45
N LYS A 39 -38.43 -16.02 -29.20
CA LYS A 39 -39.73 -15.43 -28.88
C LYS A 39 -40.35 -16.00 -27.61
N MET A 40 -40.12 -17.29 -27.32
CA MET A 40 -40.55 -17.92 -26.08
C MET A 40 -39.76 -17.37 -24.89
N ASP A 41 -38.44 -17.24 -25.02
CA ASP A 41 -37.57 -16.68 -23.99
C ASP A 41 -37.91 -15.21 -23.70
N GLU A 42 -38.17 -14.40 -24.72
CA GLU A 42 -38.61 -13.01 -24.54
C GLU A 42 -39.94 -12.92 -23.78
N ARG A 43 -40.89 -13.81 -24.07
CA ARG A 43 -42.20 -13.86 -23.40
C ARG A 43 -42.08 -14.31 -21.95
N LEU A 44 -41.25 -15.32 -21.67
CA LEU A 44 -40.96 -15.78 -20.32
C LEU A 44 -40.27 -14.67 -19.51
N ALA A 45 -39.25 -14.02 -20.08
CA ALA A 45 -38.58 -12.89 -19.45
C ALA A 45 -39.54 -11.73 -19.16
N ALA A 46 -40.46 -11.42 -20.08
CA ALA A 46 -41.48 -10.40 -19.88
C ALA A 46 -42.47 -10.79 -18.77
N ALA A 47 -42.91 -12.04 -18.70
CA ALA A 47 -43.78 -12.56 -17.65
C ALA A 47 -43.11 -12.49 -16.26
N PHE A 48 -41.84 -12.92 -16.16
CA PHE A 48 -41.07 -12.80 -14.92
C PHE A 48 -40.84 -11.34 -14.49
N LYS A 49 -40.63 -10.43 -15.45
CA LYS A 49 -40.46 -8.99 -15.18
C LYS A 49 -41.77 -8.31 -14.75
N ALA A 50 -42.90 -8.76 -15.29
CA ALA A 50 -44.24 -8.31 -14.91
C ALA A 50 -44.70 -8.84 -13.54
N MET A 51 -44.15 -9.97 -13.09
CA MET A 51 -44.41 -10.52 -11.75
C MET A 51 -43.70 -9.78 -10.62
N ALA A 52 -42.56 -9.14 -10.89
CA ALA A 52 -41.76 -8.48 -9.88
C ALA A 52 -41.40 -7.01 -10.23
N PRO A 53 -42.36 -6.17 -10.64
CA PRO A 53 -42.09 -4.81 -11.13
C PRO A 53 -41.46 -3.92 -10.04
N ASN A 54 -41.66 -4.28 -8.77
CA ASN A 54 -41.14 -3.59 -7.60
C ASN A 54 -39.95 -4.28 -6.93
N ALA A 55 -39.61 -5.53 -7.24
CA ALA A 55 -38.52 -6.23 -6.54
C ALA A 55 -37.17 -5.52 -6.72
N GLY A 56 -36.90 -4.99 -7.93
CA GLY A 56 -35.72 -4.15 -8.17
C GLY A 56 -35.75 -2.80 -7.45
N LYS A 57 -36.93 -2.17 -7.34
CA LYS A 57 -37.13 -0.90 -6.63
C LYS A 57 -37.03 -1.06 -5.11
N GLU A 58 -37.60 -2.13 -4.57
CA GLU A 58 -37.53 -2.50 -3.15
C GLU A 58 -36.13 -2.90 -2.75
N LYS A 59 -35.42 -3.70 -3.56
CA LYS A 59 -33.99 -4.02 -3.37
C LYS A 59 -33.12 -2.76 -3.40
N LYS A 60 -33.42 -1.80 -4.29
CA LYS A 60 -32.71 -0.51 -4.35
C LYS A 60 -33.05 0.39 -3.16
N ARG A 61 -34.29 0.38 -2.68
CA ARG A 61 -34.74 1.14 -1.52
C ARG A 61 -34.15 0.56 -0.22
N SER A 62 -34.12 -0.76 -0.08
CA SER A 62 -33.49 -1.44 1.06
C SER A 62 -31.97 -1.21 1.06
N ALA A 63 -31.30 -1.29 -0.09
CA ALA A 63 -29.88 -0.96 -0.21
C ALA A 63 -29.58 0.49 0.21
N LYS A 64 -30.39 1.46 -0.21
CA LYS A 64 -30.26 2.86 0.24
C LYS A 64 -30.50 3.03 1.74
N SER A 65 -31.46 2.31 2.31
CA SER A 65 -31.71 2.32 3.77
C SER A 65 -30.54 1.73 4.55
N VAL A 66 -29.94 0.65 4.05
CA VAL A 66 -28.74 0.02 4.64
C VAL A 66 -27.55 0.97 4.57
N GLU A 67 -27.32 1.62 3.42
CA GLU A 67 -26.26 2.62 3.29
C GLU A 67 -26.45 3.80 4.27
N ALA A 68 -27.67 4.31 4.40
CA ALA A 68 -27.98 5.39 5.33
C ALA A 68 -27.77 4.98 6.80
N LEU A 69 -28.13 3.75 7.18
CA LEU A 69 -27.85 3.21 8.51
C LEU A 69 -26.34 3.11 8.76
N LYS A 70 -25.59 2.56 7.80
CA LYS A 70 -24.13 2.44 7.86
C LYS A 70 -23.44 3.80 8.02
N MET A 71 -23.89 4.82 7.28
CA MET A 71 -23.38 6.19 7.43
C MET A 71 -23.65 6.75 8.84
N LYS A 72 -24.85 6.56 9.39
CA LYS A 72 -25.16 6.96 10.78
C LYS A 72 -24.27 6.25 11.80
N ILE A 73 -23.98 4.96 11.60
CA ILE A 73 -23.04 4.22 12.46
C ILE A 73 -21.65 4.83 12.37
N ALA A 74 -21.18 5.17 11.16
CA ALA A 74 -19.88 5.81 10.97
C ALA A 74 -19.81 7.19 11.65
N ASP A 75 -20.89 7.97 11.62
CA ASP A 75 -20.97 9.25 12.33
C ASP A 75 -20.93 9.09 13.86
N ILE A 76 -21.61 8.06 14.41
CA ILE A 76 -21.53 7.74 15.84
C ILE A 76 -20.10 7.32 16.21
N LEU A 77 -19.46 6.48 15.40
CA LEU A 77 -18.07 6.08 15.60
C LEU A 77 -17.11 7.27 15.50
N LEU A 78 -17.36 8.21 14.60
CA LEU A 78 -16.59 9.45 14.50
C LEU A 78 -16.64 10.23 15.81
N ILE A 79 -17.83 10.39 16.40
CA ILE A 79 -18.01 11.06 17.69
C ILE A 79 -17.25 10.31 18.78
N ALA A 80 -17.37 8.98 18.84
CA ALA A 80 -16.71 8.15 19.85
C ALA A 80 -15.18 8.17 19.73
N ILE A 81 -14.63 8.02 18.52
CA ILE A 81 -13.18 8.06 18.25
C ILE A 81 -12.60 9.46 18.55
N SER A 82 -13.36 10.51 18.24
CA SER A 82 -12.93 11.89 18.52
C SER A 82 -13.07 12.28 19.99
N SER A 83 -13.87 11.56 20.77
CA SER A 83 -14.01 11.78 22.21
C SER A 83 -12.73 11.42 22.97
N LYS A 84 -12.45 12.17 24.05
CA LYS A 84 -11.39 11.84 25.01
C LYS A 84 -11.79 10.72 25.97
N GLU A 85 -13.08 10.40 26.07
CA GLU A 85 -13.60 9.37 26.98
C GLU A 85 -13.28 7.94 26.51
N LEU A 86 -13.22 7.75 25.20
CA LEU A 86 -12.82 6.47 24.63
C LEU A 86 -11.29 6.34 24.73
N SER A 87 -10.82 5.29 25.40
CA SER A 87 -9.39 5.05 25.56
C SER A 87 -8.71 4.75 24.23
N ASP A 88 -7.44 5.13 24.13
CA ASP A 88 -6.64 4.89 22.93
C ASP A 88 -6.53 3.40 22.59
N GLN A 89 -6.43 2.54 23.61
CA GLN A 89 -6.41 1.09 23.40
C GLN A 89 -7.69 0.59 22.71
N VAL A 90 -8.85 1.13 23.06
CA VAL A 90 -10.11 0.77 22.39
C VAL A 90 -10.14 1.32 20.97
N LYS A 91 -9.67 2.56 20.74
CA LYS A 91 -9.59 3.14 19.39
C LYS A 91 -8.69 2.32 18.46
N VAL A 92 -7.53 1.89 18.93
CA VAL A 92 -6.61 1.04 18.16
C VAL A 92 -7.26 -0.31 17.80
N LYS A 93 -8.03 -0.91 18.70
CA LYS A 93 -8.79 -2.15 18.43
C LYS A 93 -9.87 -1.99 17.35
N LEU A 94 -10.29 -0.76 17.02
CA LEU A 94 -11.25 -0.51 15.94
C LEU A 94 -10.61 -0.51 14.55
N VAL A 95 -9.27 -0.41 14.43
CA VAL A 95 -8.59 -0.29 13.13
C VAL A 95 -8.89 -1.47 12.22
N VAL A 96 -8.71 -2.71 12.69
CA VAL A 96 -8.94 -3.91 11.88
C VAL A 96 -10.42 -4.08 11.50
N PRO A 97 -11.39 -3.95 12.43
CA PRO A 97 -12.81 -3.91 12.08
C PRO A 97 -13.17 -2.87 11.03
N LEU A 98 -12.62 -1.65 11.11
CA LEU A 98 -12.87 -0.60 10.13
C LEU A 98 -12.28 -0.92 8.75
N LEU A 99 -11.08 -1.51 8.70
CA LEU A 99 -10.48 -1.98 7.43
C LEU A 99 -11.33 -3.09 6.79
N LYS A 100 -11.80 -4.06 7.59
CA LYS A 100 -12.71 -5.12 7.13
C LYS A 100 -14.02 -4.54 6.61
N TRP A 101 -14.57 -3.55 7.32
CA TRP A 101 -15.79 -2.87 6.91
C TRP A 101 -15.59 -2.12 5.59
N ALA A 102 -14.51 -1.35 5.46
CA ALA A 102 -14.17 -0.67 4.21
C ALA A 102 -14.05 -1.66 3.04
N LYS A 103 -13.37 -2.79 3.26
CA LYS A 103 -13.22 -3.85 2.25
C LYS A 103 -14.55 -4.48 1.85
N LEU A 104 -15.44 -4.74 2.81
CA LEU A 104 -16.76 -5.30 2.54
C LEU A 104 -17.61 -4.37 1.68
N ASP A 105 -17.59 -3.07 1.98
CA ASP A 105 -18.43 -2.07 1.33
C ASP A 105 -17.81 -1.43 0.08
N SER A 106 -16.53 -1.69 -0.22
CA SER A 106 -15.85 -1.03 -1.34
C SER A 106 -16.46 -1.32 -2.72
N LYS A 107 -17.23 -2.40 -2.85
CA LYS A 107 -17.89 -2.78 -4.12
C LYS A 107 -19.37 -2.38 -4.20
N THR A 108 -20.01 -2.13 -3.05
CA THR A 108 -21.46 -1.99 -2.93
C THR A 108 -21.88 -0.61 -2.42
N HIS A 109 -21.09 -0.02 -1.52
CA HIS A 109 -21.35 1.25 -0.85
C HIS A 109 -20.04 2.04 -0.68
N ASP A 110 -19.49 2.53 -1.80
CA ASP A 110 -18.17 3.19 -1.84
C ASP A 110 -18.04 4.35 -0.82
N LYS A 111 -19.10 5.14 -0.64
CA LYS A 111 -19.12 6.22 0.37
C LYS A 111 -18.94 5.72 1.80
N VAL A 112 -19.53 4.58 2.14
CA VAL A 112 -19.37 3.95 3.45
C VAL A 112 -17.94 3.44 3.60
N SER A 113 -17.39 2.82 2.55
CA SER A 113 -15.99 2.38 2.53
C SER A 113 -15.04 3.54 2.78
N GLN A 114 -15.20 4.66 2.06
CA GLN A 114 -14.41 5.87 2.27
C GLN A 114 -14.56 6.40 3.71
N LYS A 115 -15.77 6.42 4.26
CA LYS A 115 -16.01 6.86 5.64
C LYS A 115 -15.31 5.98 6.67
N ALA A 116 -15.32 4.66 6.48
CA ALA A 116 -14.58 3.73 7.35
C ALA A 116 -13.06 3.98 7.29
N LEU A 117 -12.51 4.25 6.09
CA LEU A 117 -11.10 4.61 5.93
C LEU A 117 -10.76 5.98 6.55
N GLU A 118 -11.66 6.95 6.50
CA GLU A 118 -11.51 8.22 7.22
C GLU A 118 -11.38 8.00 8.73
N LEU A 119 -12.19 7.11 9.31
CA LEU A 119 -12.10 6.76 10.72
C LEU A 119 -10.75 6.11 11.07
N VAL A 120 -10.25 5.19 10.23
CA VAL A 120 -8.88 4.65 10.37
C VAL A 120 -7.86 5.78 10.34
N ASN A 121 -7.99 6.72 9.41
CA ASN A 121 -7.07 7.85 9.27
C ASN A 121 -7.05 8.78 10.49
N ILE A 122 -8.18 8.93 11.18
CA ILE A 122 -8.25 9.68 12.43
C ILE A 122 -7.48 8.94 13.53
N ILE A 123 -7.68 7.62 13.66
CA ILE A 123 -7.01 6.80 14.68
C ILE A 123 -5.48 6.81 14.49
N VAL A 124 -4.98 6.61 13.26
CA VAL A 124 -3.53 6.55 13.00
C VAL A 124 -2.81 7.90 13.14
N ARG A 125 -3.55 9.01 13.21
CA ARG A 125 -3.00 10.36 13.47
C ARG A 125 -2.87 10.67 14.94
N MET A 126 -3.42 9.84 15.82
CA MET A 126 -3.34 10.03 17.26
C MET A 126 -1.88 9.98 17.74
N LYS A 127 -1.61 10.72 18.82
CA LYS A 127 -0.37 10.58 19.59
C LYS A 127 -0.73 9.69 20.77
N SER A 128 -0.38 8.41 20.71
CA SER A 128 -0.63 7.48 21.80
C SER A 128 0.67 6.85 22.27
N THR A 129 0.86 6.84 23.59
CA THR A 129 2.02 6.23 24.27
C THR A 129 1.61 5.09 25.20
N GLU A 130 0.31 4.77 25.27
CA GLU A 130 -0.25 3.83 26.25
C GLU A 130 -0.51 2.43 25.66
N ILE A 131 -0.15 2.21 24.40
CA ILE A 131 -0.39 0.95 23.71
C ILE A 131 0.75 -0.01 24.02
N ALA A 132 0.42 -1.17 24.58
CA ALA A 132 1.40 -2.22 24.82
C ALA A 132 2.03 -2.70 23.50
N GLU A 133 3.36 -2.89 23.48
CA GLU A 133 4.08 -3.33 22.28
C GLU A 133 3.49 -4.61 21.67
N LYS A 134 3.06 -5.56 22.51
CA LYS A 134 2.38 -6.78 22.09
C LYS A 134 1.11 -6.49 21.28
N ASP A 135 0.31 -5.53 21.72
CA ASP A 135 -0.94 -5.14 21.03
C ASP A 135 -0.62 -4.45 19.71
N ALA A 136 0.42 -3.60 19.67
CA ALA A 136 0.89 -2.95 18.46
C ALA A 136 1.40 -3.99 17.43
N LEU A 137 2.21 -4.96 17.85
CA LEU A 137 2.68 -6.05 16.99
C LEU A 137 1.54 -6.94 16.48
N GLN A 138 0.56 -7.23 17.33
CA GLN A 138 -0.64 -7.96 16.91
C GLN A 138 -1.40 -7.20 15.83
N LEU A 139 -1.58 -5.88 16.01
CA LEU A 139 -2.21 -5.02 15.01
C LEU A 139 -1.44 -5.04 13.69
N LEU A 140 -0.09 -4.98 13.71
CA LEU A 140 0.73 -5.07 12.50
C LEU A 140 0.43 -6.33 11.70
N LYS A 141 0.41 -7.49 12.37
CA LYS A 141 0.13 -8.79 11.73
C LYS A 141 -1.26 -8.84 11.13
N GLU A 142 -2.25 -8.35 11.86
CA GLU A 142 -3.64 -8.33 11.40
C GLU A 142 -3.83 -7.41 10.19
N VAL A 143 -3.30 -6.19 10.19
CA VAL A 143 -3.46 -5.29 9.04
C VAL A 143 -2.71 -5.77 7.79
N LEU A 144 -1.55 -6.40 7.97
CA LEU A 144 -0.82 -7.02 6.86
C LEU A 144 -1.62 -8.19 6.27
N ALA A 145 -2.27 -9.01 7.10
CA ALA A 145 -3.15 -10.08 6.62
C ALA A 145 -4.37 -9.53 5.84
N GLU A 146 -4.98 -8.44 6.32
CA GLU A 146 -6.08 -7.77 5.59
C GLU A 146 -5.65 -7.27 4.21
N SER A 147 -4.41 -6.76 4.09
CA SER A 147 -3.91 -6.25 2.81
C SER A 147 -3.71 -7.33 1.74
N GLN A 148 -3.39 -8.57 2.14
CA GLN A 148 -3.12 -9.67 1.20
C GLN A 148 -4.37 -10.13 0.45
N THR A 149 -5.55 -9.77 0.95
CA THR A 149 -6.83 -10.25 0.45
C THR A 149 -7.63 -9.17 -0.27
N THR A 150 -6.99 -8.03 -0.60
CA THR A 150 -7.61 -6.91 -1.31
C THR A 150 -6.69 -6.37 -2.41
N THR A 151 -7.30 -5.90 -3.51
CA THR A 151 -6.61 -5.15 -4.57
C THR A 151 -6.99 -3.66 -4.56
N ASN A 152 -7.83 -3.24 -3.60
CA ASN A 152 -8.25 -1.85 -3.49
C ASN A 152 -7.10 -0.98 -2.96
N LEU A 153 -6.61 -0.09 -3.82
CA LEU A 153 -5.47 0.78 -3.53
C LEU A 153 -5.70 1.72 -2.34
N LEU A 154 -6.93 2.16 -2.09
CA LEU A 154 -7.25 3.02 -0.94
C LEU A 154 -7.10 2.27 0.38
N ILE A 155 -7.46 0.98 0.39
CA ILE A 155 -7.31 0.12 1.57
C ILE A 155 -5.82 -0.20 1.77
N ILE A 156 -5.10 -0.51 0.69
CA ILE A 156 -3.64 -0.72 0.74
C ILE A 156 -2.94 0.52 1.29
N ASP A 157 -3.28 1.72 0.82
CA ASP A 157 -2.74 2.98 1.33
C ASP A 157 -3.08 3.22 2.81
N ALA A 158 -4.31 2.89 3.24
CA ALA A 158 -4.67 2.94 4.65
C ALA A 158 -3.84 1.97 5.51
N VAL A 159 -3.59 0.74 5.03
CA VAL A 159 -2.72 -0.22 5.71
C VAL A 159 -1.30 0.33 5.84
N ALA A 160 -0.74 0.96 4.82
CA ALA A 160 0.60 1.58 4.90
C ALA A 160 0.69 2.65 6.01
N ARG A 161 -0.36 3.47 6.15
CA ARG A 161 -0.47 4.42 7.27
C ARG A 161 -0.56 3.73 8.63
N VAL A 162 -1.28 2.61 8.71
CA VAL A 162 -1.35 1.81 9.94
C VAL A 162 0.00 1.18 10.28
N VAL A 163 0.75 0.65 9.31
CA VAL A 163 2.11 0.12 9.52
C VAL A 163 3.01 1.19 10.13
N THR A 164 3.00 2.40 9.54
CA THR A 164 3.75 3.55 10.06
C THR A 164 3.31 3.92 11.49
N PHE A 165 1.99 3.95 11.73
CA PHE A 165 1.44 4.23 13.06
C PHE A 165 1.84 3.19 14.11
N VAL A 166 1.82 1.90 13.76
CA VAL A 166 2.24 0.82 14.67
C VAL A 166 3.71 0.99 15.07
N LEU A 167 4.59 1.27 14.12
CA LEU A 167 6.01 1.52 14.41
C LEU A 167 6.19 2.75 15.32
N LYS A 168 5.39 3.80 15.11
CA LYS A 168 5.39 4.98 15.98
C LYS A 168 4.97 4.66 17.41
N ILE A 169 3.86 3.96 17.63
CA ILE A 169 3.33 3.69 18.98
C ILE A 169 4.08 2.58 19.72
N SER A 170 4.82 1.74 18.99
CA SER A 170 5.68 0.70 19.58
C SER A 170 7.06 1.21 19.99
N SER A 171 7.42 2.44 19.61
CA SER A 171 8.64 3.10 20.04
C SER A 171 8.38 3.91 21.31
N THR A 172 9.08 3.57 22.40
CA THR A 172 8.91 4.24 23.70
C THR A 172 9.58 5.61 23.75
N ASP A 173 10.67 5.80 23.02
CA ASP A 173 11.46 7.04 22.95
C ASP A 173 11.23 7.81 21.63
N GLY A 174 10.47 7.24 20.69
CA GLY A 174 10.26 7.77 19.34
C GLY A 174 11.49 7.70 18.43
N LYS A 175 12.56 7.02 18.86
CA LYS A 175 13.89 7.00 18.21
C LYS A 175 14.41 5.60 17.97
N THR A 176 13.99 4.62 18.77
CA THR A 176 14.48 3.24 18.66
C THR A 176 13.33 2.25 18.54
N MET A 177 13.61 1.13 17.88
CA MET A 177 12.73 -0.02 17.81
C MET A 177 13.17 -1.08 18.82
N SER A 178 12.20 -1.75 19.46
CA SER A 178 12.48 -2.97 20.22
C SER A 178 13.03 -4.07 19.30
N ALA A 179 13.65 -5.10 19.89
CA ALA A 179 14.14 -6.23 19.10
C ALA A 179 13.02 -6.97 18.36
N ALA A 180 11.83 -7.09 18.97
CA ALA A 180 10.69 -7.77 18.36
C ALA A 180 10.09 -6.97 17.20
N VAL A 181 9.89 -5.66 17.38
CA VAL A 181 9.42 -4.75 16.31
C VAL A 181 10.41 -4.72 15.16
N ARG A 182 11.71 -4.64 15.46
CA ARG A 182 12.76 -4.68 14.46
C ARG A 182 12.73 -5.98 13.65
N ALA A 183 12.57 -7.14 14.30
CA ALA A 183 12.51 -8.42 13.62
C ALA A 183 11.29 -8.53 12.68
N GLU A 184 10.12 -8.06 13.13
CA GLU A 184 8.91 -8.06 12.30
C GLU A 184 9.06 -7.13 11.08
N PHE A 185 9.60 -5.93 11.28
CA PHE A 185 9.89 -5.02 10.16
C PHE A 185 10.94 -5.59 9.20
N GLN A 186 11.99 -6.25 9.70
CA GLN A 186 12.99 -6.90 8.86
C GLN A 186 12.37 -8.01 8.01
N SER A 187 11.46 -8.81 8.58
CA SER A 187 10.71 -9.81 7.82
C SER A 187 9.86 -9.16 6.71
N LEU A 188 9.16 -8.07 7.03
CA LEU A 188 8.39 -7.30 6.06
C LEU A 188 9.29 -6.73 4.93
N PHE A 189 10.47 -6.21 5.29
CA PHE A 189 11.46 -5.68 4.36
C PHE A 189 12.01 -6.76 3.42
N GLU A 190 12.36 -7.93 3.94
CA GLU A 190 12.80 -9.06 3.13
C GLU A 190 11.72 -9.56 2.18
N ASN A 191 10.47 -9.64 2.66
CA ASN A 191 9.33 -10.03 1.83
C ASN A 191 9.08 -9.01 0.71
N TYR A 192 9.22 -7.72 1.02
CA TYR A 192 9.25 -6.67 0.00
C TYR A 192 10.35 -6.96 -1.02
N LEU A 193 11.61 -7.20 -0.63
CA LEU A 193 12.72 -7.46 -1.56
C LEU A 193 12.50 -8.68 -2.46
N LYS A 194 12.15 -9.84 -1.86
CA LYS A 194 12.03 -11.14 -2.53
C LYS A 194 10.97 -11.20 -3.63
N ASN A 195 10.10 -10.19 -3.74
CA ASN A 195 8.98 -10.20 -4.70
C ASN A 195 8.20 -11.52 -4.63
N VAL A 196 7.92 -12.03 -3.43
CA VAL A 196 7.03 -13.20 -3.28
C VAL A 196 5.63 -12.74 -3.70
N GLU A 197 5.40 -12.78 -5.02
CA GLU A 197 4.19 -12.43 -5.76
C GLU A 197 3.43 -11.19 -5.25
N GLY A 198 4.03 -9.99 -5.31
CA GLY A 198 3.27 -8.74 -5.13
C GLY A 198 2.57 -8.57 -3.77
N LYS A 199 2.91 -9.38 -2.76
CA LYS A 199 2.21 -9.41 -1.45
C LYS A 199 2.57 -8.25 -0.53
N VAL A 200 3.68 -7.54 -0.78
CA VAL A 200 4.12 -6.40 0.03
C VAL A 200 4.31 -5.16 -0.86
N PRO A 201 3.31 -4.27 -0.90
CA PRO A 201 3.41 -2.94 -1.51
C PRO A 201 4.60 -2.13 -0.99
N SER A 202 5.24 -1.31 -1.84
CA SER A 202 6.45 -0.57 -1.46
C SER A 202 6.20 0.41 -0.31
N ASN A 203 5.04 1.05 -0.28
CA ASN A 203 4.65 1.98 0.76
C ASN A 203 4.60 1.34 2.16
N PHE A 204 4.49 0.02 2.31
CA PHE A 204 4.53 -0.63 3.62
C PHE A 204 5.91 -0.57 4.27
N VAL A 205 6.94 -0.37 3.46
CA VAL A 205 8.34 -0.36 3.89
C VAL A 205 8.94 1.03 3.75
N ILE A 206 8.75 1.65 2.59
CA ILE A 206 9.41 2.91 2.21
C ILE A 206 8.82 4.08 2.99
N GLN A 207 7.50 4.14 3.15
CA GLN A 207 6.85 5.24 3.87
C GLN A 207 7.24 5.29 5.35
N PRO A 208 7.23 4.18 6.12
CA PRO A 208 7.72 4.22 7.49
C PRO A 208 9.14 4.75 7.64
N ILE A 209 10.05 4.36 6.74
CA ILE A 209 11.45 4.84 6.76
C ILE A 209 11.51 6.35 6.50
N ALA A 210 10.70 6.86 5.58
CA ALA A 210 10.66 8.28 5.25
C ALA A 210 9.98 9.14 6.35
N ASP A 211 8.91 8.62 6.97
CA ASP A 211 8.09 9.34 7.95
C ASP A 211 8.67 9.26 9.37
N LEU A 212 9.36 8.16 9.70
CA LEU A 212 9.95 7.90 11.03
C LEU A 212 11.46 7.58 10.96
N PRO A 213 12.29 8.44 10.30
CA PRO A 213 13.67 8.11 9.98
C PRO A 213 14.57 7.81 11.19
N ALA A 214 14.26 8.40 12.35
CA ALA A 214 15.01 8.14 13.59
C ALA A 214 14.98 6.66 13.99
N LEU A 215 13.84 5.97 13.81
CA LEU A 215 13.69 4.55 14.13
C LEU A 215 14.65 3.65 13.35
N PHE A 216 15.13 4.11 12.19
CA PHE A 216 15.86 3.29 11.22
C PHE A 216 17.37 3.50 11.21
N VAL A 217 17.92 4.32 12.12
CA VAL A 217 19.37 4.59 12.19
C VAL A 217 20.17 3.30 12.38
N GLU A 218 19.70 2.39 13.22
CA GLU A 218 20.38 1.11 13.47
C GLU A 218 20.30 0.14 12.29
N GLN A 219 19.31 0.32 11.39
CA GLN A 219 19.09 -0.51 10.22
C GLN A 219 19.78 0.05 8.96
N LEU A 220 20.50 1.18 9.06
CA LEU A 220 21.24 1.77 7.94
C LEU A 220 22.10 0.74 7.18
N GLY A 221 22.76 -0.19 7.88
CA GLY A 221 23.56 -1.22 7.23
C GLY A 221 22.76 -2.14 6.31
N MET A 222 21.53 -2.51 6.71
CA MET A 222 20.59 -3.30 5.92
C MET A 222 20.08 -2.50 4.72
N LEU A 223 19.68 -1.24 4.94
CA LEU A 223 19.14 -0.37 3.89
C LEU A 223 20.18 -0.05 2.81
N VAL A 224 21.41 0.29 3.22
CA VAL A 224 22.52 0.55 2.28
C VAL A 224 22.86 -0.72 1.49
N ASN A 225 22.88 -1.89 2.13
CA ASN A 225 23.07 -3.16 1.41
C ASN A 225 22.01 -3.35 0.32
N ALA A 226 20.74 -3.31 0.68
CA ALA A 226 19.65 -3.58 -0.25
C ALA A 226 19.55 -2.53 -1.36
N GLY A 227 19.83 -1.26 -1.06
CA GLY A 227 19.80 -0.17 -2.04
C GLY A 227 20.90 -0.26 -3.10
N PHE A 228 22.09 -0.74 -2.72
CA PHE A 228 23.22 -0.88 -3.65
C PHE A 228 23.36 -2.26 -4.30
N ASP A 229 22.67 -3.28 -3.79
CA ASP A 229 22.63 -4.62 -4.35
C ASP A 229 21.99 -4.63 -5.76
N GLU A 230 22.76 -5.07 -6.76
CA GLU A 230 22.36 -5.06 -8.18
C GLU A 230 21.36 -6.15 -8.53
N GLU A 231 21.23 -7.19 -7.71
CA GLU A 231 20.20 -8.23 -7.86
C GLU A 231 18.79 -7.69 -7.56
N ASN A 232 18.70 -6.60 -6.78
CA ASN A 232 17.43 -5.95 -6.50
C ASN A 232 16.95 -5.12 -7.69
N ARG A 233 15.64 -5.18 -7.96
CA ARG A 233 15.01 -4.36 -9.00
C ARG A 233 15.34 -2.88 -8.81
N ILE A 234 15.70 -2.21 -9.91
CA ILE A 234 16.15 -0.81 -9.89
C ILE A 234 15.20 0.15 -9.19
N PHE A 235 13.89 -0.03 -9.36
CA PHE A 235 12.88 0.78 -8.69
C PHE A 235 13.00 0.70 -7.17
N LYS A 236 13.14 -0.51 -6.61
CA LYS A 236 13.29 -0.72 -5.16
C LYS A 236 14.58 -0.11 -4.63
N ARG A 237 15.69 -0.32 -5.35
CA ARG A 237 16.97 0.30 -5.03
C ARG A 237 16.84 1.81 -4.92
N THR A 238 16.14 2.42 -5.90
CA THR A 238 15.87 3.86 -5.93
C THR A 238 15.02 4.31 -4.73
N GLU A 239 13.93 3.60 -4.41
CA GLU A 239 13.08 3.93 -3.26
C GLU A 239 13.82 3.76 -1.93
N ILE A 240 14.54 2.65 -1.73
CA ILE A 240 15.29 2.35 -0.51
C ILE A 240 16.36 3.41 -0.27
N LEU A 241 17.16 3.75 -1.28
CA LEU A 241 18.20 4.77 -1.13
C LEU A 241 17.60 6.16 -0.89
N GLY A 242 16.47 6.48 -1.54
CA GLY A 242 15.75 7.73 -1.31
C GLY A 242 15.24 7.86 0.13
N ALA A 243 14.65 6.80 0.67
CA ALA A 243 14.22 6.76 2.07
C ALA A 243 15.40 6.77 3.04
N THR A 244 16.49 6.05 2.72
CA THR A 244 17.74 6.05 3.51
C THR A 244 18.31 7.46 3.63
N ALA A 245 18.23 8.27 2.56
CA ALA A 245 18.70 9.65 2.58
C ALA A 245 17.91 10.53 3.58
N MET A 246 16.66 10.18 3.93
CA MET A 246 15.86 10.91 4.94
C MET A 246 16.40 10.73 6.37
N ILE A 247 17.11 9.63 6.63
CA ILE A 247 17.80 9.38 7.91
C ILE A 247 18.93 10.38 8.13
N PHE A 248 19.58 10.84 7.07
CA PHE A 248 20.61 11.87 7.12
C PHE A 248 20.02 13.29 7.11
N SER A 249 19.02 13.53 7.95
CA SER A 249 18.50 14.86 8.24
C SER A 249 19.04 15.37 9.58
N LYS A 250 19.21 16.69 9.69
CA LYS A 250 19.79 17.33 10.89
C LYS A 250 19.03 16.95 12.17
N ASN A 251 17.71 16.91 12.12
CA ASN A 251 16.86 16.60 13.27
C ASN A 251 17.02 15.14 13.75
N VAL A 252 17.38 14.22 12.86
CA VAL A 252 17.56 12.80 13.22
C VAL A 252 18.95 12.59 13.84
N LEU A 253 19.99 13.13 13.20
CA LEU A 253 21.37 12.92 13.61
C LEU A 253 21.84 13.83 14.75
N GLN A 254 21.00 14.76 15.21
CA GLN A 254 21.22 15.48 16.47
C GLN A 254 21.23 14.54 17.68
N ASP A 255 20.37 13.53 17.65
CA ASP A 255 20.14 12.64 18.80
C ASP A 255 20.63 11.21 18.57
N ALA A 256 21.20 10.92 17.40
CA ALA A 256 21.62 9.59 17.01
C ALA A 256 23.02 9.61 16.38
N THR A 257 23.85 8.63 16.75
CA THR A 257 25.21 8.48 16.20
C THR A 257 25.24 7.45 15.08
N VAL A 258 25.73 7.85 13.91
CA VAL A 258 26.00 6.92 12.81
C VAL A 258 27.35 6.24 13.03
N LYS A 259 27.41 4.92 12.80
CA LYS A 259 28.66 4.17 12.91
C LYS A 259 29.60 4.53 11.73
N PRO A 260 30.90 4.79 11.96
CA PRO A 260 31.87 5.10 10.89
C PRO A 260 31.92 4.06 9.77
N ALA A 261 31.72 2.77 10.09
CA ALA A 261 31.67 1.69 9.11
C ALA A 261 30.52 1.84 8.10
N ILE A 262 29.38 2.39 8.51
CA ILE A 262 28.24 2.66 7.63
C ILE A 262 28.58 3.81 6.66
N VAL A 263 29.20 4.87 7.18
CA VAL A 263 29.62 6.02 6.36
C VAL A 263 30.65 5.59 5.31
N LYS A 264 31.65 4.79 5.72
CA LYS A 264 32.62 4.17 4.79
C LYS A 264 31.93 3.33 3.72
N LYS A 265 30.90 2.58 4.10
CA LYS A 265 30.15 1.73 3.18
C LYS A 265 29.36 2.55 2.16
N ILE A 266 28.64 3.58 2.59
CA ILE A 266 27.95 4.52 1.70
C ILE A 266 28.93 5.12 0.71
N GLY A 267 30.06 5.64 1.19
CA GLY A 267 31.11 6.22 0.34
C GLY A 267 31.62 5.23 -0.70
N LYS A 268 32.02 4.02 -0.28
CA LYS A 268 32.53 3.00 -1.21
C LYS A 268 31.48 2.52 -2.22
N SER A 269 30.26 2.23 -1.77
CA SER A 269 29.20 1.75 -2.65
C SER A 269 28.78 2.83 -3.67
N ALA A 270 28.69 4.09 -3.25
CA ALA A 270 28.45 5.21 -4.15
C ALA A 270 29.62 5.40 -5.12
N ALA A 271 30.87 5.29 -4.65
CA ALA A 271 32.04 5.41 -5.50
C ALA A 271 32.10 4.35 -6.59
N THR A 272 31.85 3.08 -6.23
CA THR A 272 31.76 1.99 -7.20
C THR A 272 30.64 2.24 -8.21
N TYR A 273 29.46 2.68 -7.75
CA TYR A 273 28.35 3.00 -8.64
C TYR A 273 28.69 4.15 -9.61
N PHE A 274 29.28 5.24 -9.12
CA PHE A 274 29.68 6.37 -9.95
C PHE A 274 30.81 6.00 -10.92
N GLN A 275 31.76 5.18 -10.51
CA GLN A 275 32.83 4.72 -11.38
C GLN A 275 32.25 3.92 -12.54
N LYS A 276 31.32 2.99 -12.28
CA LYS A 276 30.57 2.29 -13.34
C LYS A 276 29.86 3.25 -14.28
N VAL A 277 29.24 4.30 -13.75
CA VAL A 277 28.57 5.35 -14.54
C VAL A 277 29.53 6.13 -15.44
N VAL A 278 30.72 6.47 -14.92
CA VAL A 278 31.77 7.16 -15.68
C VAL A 278 32.30 6.27 -16.80
N ASP A 279 32.45 4.97 -16.52
CA ASP A 279 33.03 3.99 -17.44
C ASP A 279 32.03 3.44 -18.47
N SER A 280 30.73 3.47 -18.16
CA SER A 280 29.65 2.97 -19.02
C SER A 280 29.27 3.94 -20.13
N ASP A 281 28.68 3.42 -21.22
CA ASP A 281 27.96 4.29 -22.16
C ASP A 281 26.82 5.00 -21.42
N LYS A 282 26.81 6.32 -21.52
CA LYS A 282 25.92 7.22 -20.79
C LYS A 282 24.46 7.07 -21.23
N SER A 283 24.21 6.42 -22.38
CA SER A 283 22.88 5.99 -22.82
C SER A 283 22.25 4.92 -21.92
N GLU A 284 23.07 4.13 -21.21
CA GLU A 284 22.60 3.06 -20.31
C GLU A 284 22.29 3.57 -18.90
N LEU A 285 22.68 4.81 -18.60
CA LEU A 285 22.53 5.42 -17.29
C LEU A 285 21.07 5.53 -16.89
N LYS A 286 20.80 5.27 -15.61
CA LYS A 286 19.46 5.31 -15.02
C LYS A 286 19.31 6.60 -14.22
N PRO A 287 18.73 7.68 -14.79
CA PRO A 287 18.88 9.03 -14.24
C PRO A 287 18.31 9.19 -12.83
N ARG A 288 17.20 8.50 -12.54
CA ARG A 288 16.56 8.51 -11.22
C ARG A 288 17.43 7.88 -10.15
N LEU A 289 17.94 6.67 -10.39
CA LEU A 289 18.84 6.01 -9.45
C LEU A 289 20.09 6.85 -9.21
N PHE A 290 20.69 7.36 -10.29
CA PHE A 290 21.88 8.20 -10.18
C PHE A 290 21.65 9.47 -9.35
N GLY A 291 20.54 10.18 -9.59
CA GLY A 291 20.13 11.33 -8.79
C GLY A 291 19.90 10.97 -7.31
N THR A 292 19.31 9.81 -7.04
CA THR A 292 19.13 9.32 -5.66
C THR A 292 20.46 8.99 -4.97
N VAL A 293 21.42 8.37 -5.67
CA VAL A 293 22.75 8.11 -5.08
C VAL A 293 23.47 9.43 -4.77
N LEU A 294 23.42 10.41 -5.69
CA LEU A 294 23.94 11.75 -5.45
C LEU A 294 23.28 12.41 -4.24
N GLN A 295 21.95 12.34 -4.13
CA GLN A 295 21.21 12.90 -3.02
C GLN A 295 21.59 12.24 -1.68
N LEU A 296 21.75 10.92 -1.65
CA LEU A 296 22.22 10.21 -0.46
C LEU A 296 23.60 10.70 -0.03
N VAL A 297 24.55 10.79 -0.97
CA VAL A 297 25.91 11.29 -0.69
C VAL A 297 25.85 12.73 -0.17
N LEU A 298 25.11 13.62 -0.85
CA LEU A 298 24.97 15.02 -0.44
C LEU A 298 24.40 15.15 0.98
N LYS A 299 23.28 14.46 1.27
CA LYS A 299 22.67 14.51 2.60
C LYS A 299 23.59 13.94 3.67
N THR A 300 24.29 12.84 3.38
CA THR A 300 25.27 12.25 4.30
C THR A 300 26.38 13.26 4.62
N THR A 301 26.95 13.91 3.60
CA THR A 301 27.99 14.93 3.77
C THR A 301 27.49 16.12 4.59
N LEU A 302 26.33 16.68 4.25
CA LEU A 302 25.77 17.84 4.95
C LEU A 302 25.43 17.55 6.41
N ALA A 303 24.91 16.35 6.69
CA ALA A 303 24.52 15.98 8.05
C ALA A 303 25.73 15.69 8.95
N LEU A 304 26.85 15.25 8.37
CA LEU A 304 28.07 14.86 9.09
C LEU A 304 29.21 15.89 8.96
N GLN A 305 28.98 17.05 8.34
CA GLN A 305 30.02 18.04 8.02
C GLN A 305 30.83 18.54 9.23
N ASN A 306 30.25 18.49 10.43
CA ASN A 306 30.90 18.92 11.67
C ASN A 306 31.66 17.78 12.38
N ASP A 307 31.63 16.56 11.84
CA ASP A 307 32.36 15.40 12.36
C ASP A 307 33.54 15.09 11.42
N GLU A 308 34.72 15.57 11.79
CA GLU A 308 35.94 15.46 10.98
C GLU A 308 36.29 14.01 10.63
N LYS A 309 36.02 13.06 11.53
CA LYS A 309 36.27 11.64 11.30
C LYS A 309 35.36 11.10 10.21
N HIS A 310 34.06 11.40 10.27
CA HIS A 310 33.11 10.99 9.24
C HIS A 310 33.37 11.67 7.88
N VAL A 311 33.71 12.96 7.89
CA VAL A 311 34.08 13.70 6.68
C VAL A 311 35.30 13.09 6.01
N THR A 312 36.34 12.77 6.77
CA THR A 312 37.57 12.14 6.25
C THR A 312 37.26 10.81 5.59
N ILE A 313 36.47 9.96 6.25
CA ILE A 313 36.06 8.65 5.71
C ILE A 313 35.29 8.77 4.39
N LEU A 314 34.37 9.74 4.28
CA LEU A 314 33.63 9.99 3.03
C LEU A 314 34.58 10.47 1.93
N ARG A 315 35.44 11.44 2.24
CA ARG A 315 36.41 12.00 1.29
C ARG A 315 37.30 10.90 0.72
N GLU A 316 37.94 10.12 1.58
CA GLU A 316 38.81 9.00 1.18
C GLU A 316 38.10 7.98 0.29
N SER A 317 36.77 7.82 0.44
CA SER A 317 36.01 6.87 -0.36
C SER A 317 35.58 7.43 -1.71
N LEU A 318 35.39 8.74 -1.84
CA LEU A 318 34.71 9.37 -2.97
C LEU A 318 35.60 10.29 -3.81
N GLU A 319 36.73 10.77 -3.27
CA GLU A 319 37.54 11.83 -3.88
C GLU A 319 37.97 11.51 -5.32
N ASP A 320 38.48 10.30 -5.56
CA ASP A 320 38.96 9.89 -6.88
C ASP A 320 37.86 9.90 -7.94
N VAL A 321 36.69 9.35 -7.60
CA VAL A 321 35.58 9.30 -8.56
C VAL A 321 34.95 10.68 -8.77
N ILE A 322 34.89 11.52 -7.73
CA ILE A 322 34.37 12.89 -7.86
C ILE A 322 35.29 13.73 -8.76
N LYS A 323 36.62 13.56 -8.65
CA LYS A 323 37.58 14.21 -9.57
C LYS A 323 37.30 13.82 -11.02
N LYS A 324 37.15 12.53 -11.30
CA LYS A 324 36.80 12.03 -12.66
C LYS A 324 35.46 12.57 -13.15
N MET A 325 34.44 12.57 -12.30
CA MET A 325 33.11 13.12 -12.65
C MET A 325 33.15 14.62 -12.95
N SER A 326 34.12 15.35 -12.38
CA SER A 326 34.30 16.78 -12.55
C SER A 326 35.13 17.16 -13.78
N GLU A 327 35.74 16.20 -14.47
CA GLU A 327 36.44 16.42 -15.74
C GLU A 327 35.47 17.01 -16.76
N ALA A 328 35.91 18.02 -17.51
CA ALA A 328 35.02 18.89 -18.28
C ALA A 328 34.04 18.14 -19.19
N GLU A 329 34.53 17.14 -19.93
CA GLU A 329 33.69 16.32 -20.81
C GLU A 329 32.69 15.45 -20.03
N VAL A 330 33.15 14.81 -18.95
CA VAL A 330 32.31 13.96 -18.09
C VAL A 330 31.22 14.81 -17.43
N ALA A 331 31.58 15.95 -16.86
CA ALA A 331 30.68 16.87 -16.18
C ALA A 331 29.59 17.43 -17.10
N ILE A 332 29.95 17.84 -18.33
CA ILE A 332 28.98 18.31 -19.33
C ILE A 332 27.95 17.21 -19.64
N GLN A 333 28.41 15.97 -19.80
CA GLN A 333 27.55 14.86 -20.13
C GLN A 333 26.68 14.44 -18.94
N LEU A 334 27.20 14.43 -17.71
CA LEU A 334 26.40 14.16 -16.49
C LEU A 334 25.32 15.22 -16.25
N LYS A 335 25.59 16.50 -16.56
CA LYS A 335 24.59 17.58 -16.49
C LYS A 335 23.43 17.40 -17.47
N LYS A 336 23.67 16.78 -18.63
CA LYS A 336 22.60 16.41 -19.57
C LYS A 336 21.70 15.28 -19.04
N ILE A 337 22.24 14.43 -18.17
CA ILE A 337 21.57 13.22 -17.69
C ILE A 337 20.75 13.51 -16.44
N ASN A 338 21.25 14.33 -15.52
CA ASN A 338 20.52 14.69 -14.32
C ASN A 338 20.73 16.16 -13.94
N PRO A 339 19.65 16.97 -13.79
CA PRO A 339 19.77 18.37 -13.42
C PRO A 339 20.45 18.62 -12.07
N ILE A 340 20.43 17.63 -11.16
CA ILE A 340 21.08 17.73 -9.85
C ILE A 340 22.59 17.97 -9.99
N CYS A 341 23.22 17.53 -11.08
CA CYS A 341 24.64 17.80 -11.39
C CYS A 341 24.97 19.26 -11.68
N HIS A 342 23.98 20.16 -11.74
CA HIS A 342 24.22 21.60 -11.87
C HIS A 342 24.57 22.28 -10.54
N HIS A 343 24.32 21.63 -9.41
CA HIS A 343 24.51 22.15 -8.05
C HIS A 343 25.64 21.42 -7.33
#